data_AF-A0A348P496-F1
#
_entry.id   AF-A0A348P496-F1
#
_cell.length_a   1.000
_cell.length_b   1.000
_cell.length_c   1.000
_cell.angle_alpha   90.00
_cell.angle_beta   90.00
_cell.angle_gamma   90.00
#
_symmetry.space_group_name_H-M   'P 1'
#
loop_
_entity.id
_entity.type
_entity.pdbx_description
1 polymer ?
#
loop_
_entity_poly.entity_id
_entity_poly.type
_entity_poly.pdbx_seq_one_letter_code
_entity_poly.pdbx_strand_id
1 'polypeptide(L)'
;MDLSKVIARKDEAAQYMIDEITHICKDFETRSPGTKGELQSCEYMAEVLKNECGCDSTEVESFKENPGSFFGWIFFTITFVLLAIPLFFIAPICSAILIAAGLVIVFLQFGLYKKAVDRFFPELTGHNVTAIKKP
;
A
#
# COMPACT_ATOMS: atom_id res chain seq x y z
N MET A 1 -0.17 20.59 -29.64
CA MET A 1 0.42 19.24 -29.63
C MET A 1 -0.46 18.36 -30.48
N ASP A 2 0.05 17.86 -31.60
CA ASP A 2 -0.70 16.92 -32.45
C ASP A 2 -0.59 15.51 -31.86
N LEU A 3 -1.74 14.94 -31.49
CA LEU A 3 -1.84 13.63 -30.87
C LEU A 3 -2.32 12.54 -31.85
N SER A 4 -2.57 12.89 -33.12
CA SER A 4 -3.17 11.98 -34.10
C SER A 4 -2.37 10.70 -34.27
N LYS A 5 -1.03 10.78 -34.20
CA LYS A 5 -0.13 9.63 -34.27
C LYS A 5 -0.25 8.69 -33.08
N VAL A 6 -0.49 9.21 -31.88
CA VAL A 6 -0.68 8.41 -30.66
C VAL A 6 -2.04 7.72 -30.70
N ILE A 7 -3.09 8.46 -31.09
CA ILE A 7 -4.45 7.94 -31.21
C ILE A 7 -4.52 6.83 -32.26
N ALA A 8 -3.81 6.98 -33.38
CA ALA A 8 -3.74 5.95 -34.42
C ALA A 8 -3.16 4.60 -33.93
N ARG A 9 -2.36 4.62 -32.85
CA ARG A 9 -1.71 3.43 -32.26
C ARG A 9 -2.43 2.89 -31.03
N LYS A 10 -3.68 3.31 -30.78
CA LYS A 10 -4.46 2.89 -29.60
C LYS A 10 -4.58 1.37 -29.45
N ASP A 11 -4.70 0.64 -30.57
CA ASP A 11 -4.92 -0.80 -30.55
C ASP A 11 -3.60 -1.54 -30.21
N GLU A 12 -2.46 -1.05 -30.69
CA GLU A 12 -1.13 -1.52 -30.29
C GLU A 12 -0.88 -1.29 -28.78
N ALA A 13 -1.23 -0.10 -28.29
CA ALA A 13 -1.08 0.22 -26.87
C ALA A 13 -1.99 -0.65 -25.99
N ALA A 14 -3.22 -0.90 -26.44
CA ALA A 14 -4.14 -1.82 -25.76
C ALA A 14 -3.60 -3.24 -25.71
N GLN A 15 -3.04 -3.72 -26.82
CA GLN A 15 -2.42 -5.04 -26.88
C GLN A 15 -1.22 -5.15 -25.93
N TYR A 16 -0.32 -4.16 -25.94
CA TYR A 16 0.79 -4.09 -24.99
C TYR A 16 0.31 -4.17 -23.54
N MET A 17 -0.70 -3.38 -23.15
CA MET A 17 -1.26 -3.44 -21.79
C MET A 17 -1.81 -4.84 -21.45
N ILE A 18 -2.51 -5.49 -22.38
CA ILE A 18 -3.03 -6.85 -22.17
C ILE A 18 -1.88 -7.84 -21.97
N ASP A 19 -0.84 -7.77 -22.79
CA ASP A 19 0.29 -8.67 -22.74
C ASP A 19 1.06 -8.51 -21.43
N GLU A 20 1.35 -7.28 -21.02
CA GLU A 20 2.05 -6.95 -19.76
C GLU A 20 1.25 -7.36 -18.52
N ILE A 21 -0.05 -7.03 -18.48
CA ILE A 21 -0.93 -7.47 -17.38
C ILE A 21 -0.97 -9.00 -17.32
N THR A 22 -1.05 -9.66 -18.47
CA THR A 22 -1.08 -11.12 -18.55
C THR A 22 0.23 -11.74 -18.06
N HIS A 23 1.37 -11.19 -18.46
CA HIS A 23 2.70 -11.63 -18.01
C HIS A 23 2.81 -11.54 -16.48
N ILE A 24 2.54 -10.34 -15.92
CA ILE A 24 2.60 -10.12 -14.47
C ILE A 24 1.65 -11.06 -13.72
N CYS A 25 0.42 -11.26 -14.21
CA CYS A 25 -0.55 -12.12 -13.53
C CYS A 25 -0.24 -13.62 -13.63
N LYS A 26 0.49 -14.07 -14.65
CA LYS A 26 0.83 -15.50 -14.83
C LYS A 26 2.16 -15.87 -14.20
N ASP A 27 3.13 -14.99 -14.30
CA ASP A 27 4.52 -15.35 -14.05
C ASP A 27 5.03 -14.88 -12.68
N PHE A 28 4.36 -13.90 -12.05
CA PHE A 28 4.78 -13.35 -10.75
C PHE A 28 3.95 -13.91 -9.60
N GLU A 29 4.54 -13.90 -8.40
CA GLU A 29 3.80 -14.24 -7.18
C GLU A 29 2.77 -13.18 -6.81
N THR A 30 1.94 -13.45 -5.81
CA THR A 30 0.95 -12.48 -5.32
C THR A 30 1.65 -11.19 -4.87
N ARG A 31 1.17 -10.05 -5.36
CA ARG A 31 1.79 -8.73 -5.21
C ARG A 31 1.26 -7.95 -4.00
N SER A 32 1.03 -8.63 -2.89
CA SER A 32 0.67 -7.94 -1.64
C SER A 32 1.88 -7.20 -1.09
N PRO A 33 1.71 -6.10 -0.32
CA PRO A 33 2.84 -5.36 0.23
C PRO A 33 3.73 -6.25 1.11
N GLY A 34 5.05 -6.10 0.96
CA GLY A 34 6.07 -6.85 1.69
C GLY A 34 6.31 -8.28 1.18
N THR A 35 5.77 -8.65 0.02
CA THR A 35 5.90 -10.01 -0.55
C THR A 35 6.95 -10.09 -1.66
N LYS A 36 7.33 -11.30 -2.04
CA LYS A 36 8.24 -11.51 -3.17
C LYS A 36 7.64 -11.04 -4.50
N GLY A 37 6.33 -11.20 -4.71
CA GLY A 37 5.66 -10.74 -5.92
C GLY A 37 5.69 -9.21 -6.09
N GLU A 38 5.63 -8.47 -4.98
CA GLU A 38 5.84 -7.01 -4.99
C GLU A 38 7.25 -6.67 -5.49
N LEU A 39 8.29 -7.28 -4.91
CA LEU A 39 9.69 -7.04 -5.33
C LEU A 39 9.89 -7.38 -6.81
N GLN A 40 9.42 -8.55 -7.27
CA GLN A 40 9.49 -8.95 -8.68
C GLN A 40 8.87 -7.89 -9.60
N SER A 41 7.74 -7.31 -9.17
CA SER A 41 7.05 -6.26 -9.94
C SER A 41 7.85 -4.96 -9.99
N CYS A 42 8.50 -4.60 -8.89
CA CYS A 42 9.34 -3.42 -8.83
C CYS A 42 10.59 -3.57 -9.70
N GLU A 43 11.26 -4.72 -9.62
CA GLU A 43 12.44 -5.03 -10.45
C GLU A 43 12.08 -5.03 -11.93
N TYR A 44 10.98 -5.70 -12.30
CA TYR A 44 10.49 -5.72 -13.67
C TYR A 44 10.16 -4.31 -14.19
N MET A 45 9.42 -3.51 -13.42
CA MET A 45 9.09 -2.13 -13.80
C MET A 45 10.36 -1.27 -13.94
N ALA A 46 11.36 -1.47 -13.08
CA ALA A 46 12.64 -0.78 -13.22
C ALA A 46 13.35 -1.15 -14.53
N GLU A 47 13.33 -2.42 -14.92
CA GLU A 47 13.87 -2.86 -16.21
C GLU A 47 13.12 -2.25 -17.40
N VAL A 48 11.78 -2.26 -17.39
CA VAL A 48 10.95 -1.63 -18.44
C VAL A 48 11.26 -0.14 -18.56
N LEU A 49 11.34 0.57 -17.44
CA LEU A 49 11.64 2.01 -17.43
C LEU A 49 13.02 2.31 -18.03
N LYS A 50 14.02 1.50 -17.69
CA LYS A 50 15.38 1.66 -18.19
C LYS A 50 15.53 1.27 -19.66
N ASN A 51 15.01 0.11 -20.04
CA ASN A 51 15.30 -0.51 -21.33
C ASN A 51 14.31 -0.06 -22.42
N GLU A 52 13.05 0.22 -22.07
CA GLU A 52 11.99 0.49 -23.04
C GLU A 52 11.53 1.97 -23.04
N CYS A 53 11.52 2.61 -21.87
CA CYS A 53 11.04 3.99 -21.74
C CYS A 53 12.14 5.06 -21.88
N GLY A 54 13.40 4.63 -21.98
CA GLY A 54 14.57 5.49 -22.15
C GLY A 54 14.83 6.38 -20.94
N CYS A 55 14.61 5.87 -19.73
CA CYS A 55 15.07 6.51 -18.49
C CYS A 55 16.58 6.32 -18.34
N ASP A 56 17.28 7.36 -17.88
CA ASP A 56 18.73 7.36 -17.65
C ASP A 56 19.12 6.49 -16.45
N SER A 57 18.29 6.48 -15.42
CA SER A 57 18.49 5.67 -14.22
C SER A 57 17.16 5.18 -13.66
N THR A 58 17.22 4.03 -13.03
CA THR A 58 16.11 3.36 -12.36
C THR A 58 16.65 2.71 -11.09
N GLU A 59 15.98 2.93 -9.97
CA GLU A 59 16.37 2.43 -8.66
C GLU A 59 15.18 1.75 -7.99
N VAL A 60 15.44 0.62 -7.34
CA VAL A 60 14.47 -0.08 -6.50
C VAL A 60 14.86 0.14 -5.05
N GLU A 61 14.06 0.89 -4.31
CA GLU A 61 14.36 1.33 -2.96
C GLU A 61 13.52 0.53 -1.96
N SER A 62 14.19 -0.14 -1.02
CA SER A 62 13.52 -0.88 0.06
C SER A 62 13.11 0.04 1.21
N PHE A 63 11.92 -0.17 1.77
CA PHE A 63 11.48 0.53 2.98
C PHE A 63 10.77 -0.43 3.96
N LYS A 64 10.68 -0.02 5.23
CA LYS A 64 10.03 -0.81 6.29
C LYS A 64 8.58 -0.40 6.46
N GLU A 65 7.70 -1.41 6.46
CA GLU A 65 6.27 -1.21 6.60
C GLU A 65 5.60 -2.33 7.40
N ASN A 66 4.41 -2.04 7.92
CA ASN A 66 3.58 -2.97 8.65
C ASN A 66 2.21 -3.05 7.95
N PRO A 67 2.07 -3.76 6.82
CA PRO A 67 0.93 -3.58 5.93
C PRO A 67 -0.43 -3.92 6.57
N GLY A 68 -0.43 -4.80 7.57
CA GLY A 68 -1.63 -5.11 8.35
C GLY A 68 -2.11 -3.98 9.26
N SER A 69 -1.28 -3.00 9.59
CA SER A 69 -1.61 -1.96 10.58
C SER A 69 -2.64 -0.96 10.08
N PHE A 70 -2.65 -0.68 8.77
CA PHE A 70 -3.49 0.38 8.19
C PHE A 70 -4.99 0.12 8.37
N PHE A 71 -5.44 -1.13 8.23
CA PHE A 71 -6.81 -1.52 8.60
C PHE A 71 -6.89 -2.18 9.96
N GLY A 72 -5.76 -2.67 10.49
CA GLY A 72 -5.71 -3.42 11.74
C GLY A 72 -6.09 -2.62 12.98
N TRP A 73 -5.97 -1.28 12.96
CA TRP A 73 -6.47 -0.43 14.06
C TRP A 73 -7.97 -0.59 14.34
N ILE A 74 -8.75 -1.01 13.33
CA ILE A 74 -10.19 -1.24 13.45
C ILE A 74 -10.48 -2.37 14.45
N PHE A 75 -9.63 -3.41 14.51
CA PHE A 75 -9.81 -4.49 15.48
C PHE A 75 -9.74 -3.97 16.92
N PHE A 76 -8.81 -3.06 17.21
CA PHE A 76 -8.69 -2.45 18.54
C PHE A 76 -9.89 -1.58 18.88
N THR A 77 -10.29 -0.70 17.96
CA THR A 77 -11.37 0.26 18.23
C THR A 77 -12.73 -0.41 18.33
N ILE A 78 -13.04 -1.40 17.50
CA ILE A 78 -14.26 -2.21 17.62
C ILE A 78 -14.25 -2.98 18.93
N THR A 79 -13.12 -3.61 19.29
CA THR A 79 -13.00 -4.33 20.57
C THR A 79 -13.25 -3.39 21.76
N PHE A 80 -12.69 -2.18 21.74
CA PHE A 80 -12.91 -1.19 22.80
C PHE A 80 -14.38 -0.78 22.90
N VAL A 81 -15.06 -0.56 21.78
CA VAL A 81 -16.50 -0.24 21.76
C VAL A 81 -17.33 -1.39 22.32
N LEU A 82 -17.07 -2.62 21.88
CA LEU A 82 -17.81 -3.80 22.34
C LEU A 82 -17.61 -4.06 23.84
N LEU A 83 -16.41 -3.83 24.37
CA LEU A 83 -16.13 -3.91 25.80
C LEU A 83 -16.74 -2.74 26.59
N ALA A 84 -16.78 -1.54 26.02
CA ALA A 84 -17.33 -0.36 26.68
C ALA A 84 -18.83 -0.52 26.98
N ILE A 85 -19.61 -1.17 26.09
CA ILE A 85 -21.06 -1.36 26.26
C ILE A 85 -21.44 -2.01 27.60
N PRO A 86 -20.96 -3.22 27.96
CA PRO A 86 -21.27 -3.82 29.26
C PRO A 86 -20.59 -3.06 30.42
N LEU A 87 -19.38 -2.53 30.21
CA LEU A 87 -18.67 -1.75 31.23
C LEU A 87 -19.42 -0.49 31.62
N PHE A 88 -20.22 0.10 30.72
CA PHE A 88 -21.02 1.28 31.01
C PHE A 88 -21.95 1.05 32.20
N PHE A 89 -22.50 -0.16 32.36
CA PHE A 89 -23.46 -0.46 33.42
C PHE A 89 -22.80 -0.80 34.78
N ILE A 90 -21.53 -1.18 34.79
CA ILE A 90 -20.82 -1.65 35.99
C ILE A 90 -19.75 -0.64 36.43
N ALA A 91 -19.00 -0.10 35.47
CA ALA A 91 -17.90 0.83 35.67
C ALA A 91 -17.91 1.91 34.55
N PRO A 92 -18.81 2.92 34.64
CA PRO A 92 -19.00 3.93 33.59
C PRO A 92 -17.71 4.68 33.20
N ILE A 93 -16.83 4.93 34.19
CA ILE A 93 -15.54 5.60 33.96
C ILE A 93 -14.64 4.76 33.05
N CYS A 94 -14.56 3.44 33.30
CA CYS A 94 -13.76 2.53 32.48
C CYS A 94 -14.30 2.46 31.04
N SER A 95 -15.61 2.47 30.86
CA SER A 95 -16.26 2.59 29.55
C SER A 95 -15.85 3.87 28.83
N ALA A 96 -15.92 5.02 29.50
CA ALA A 96 -15.53 6.30 28.91
C ALA A 96 -14.05 6.33 28.49
N ILE A 97 -13.16 5.75 29.31
CA ILE A 97 -11.73 5.62 28.99
C ILE A 97 -11.52 4.78 27.72
N LEU A 98 -12.20 3.63 27.58
CA LEU A 98 -12.08 2.78 26.39
C LEU A 98 -12.51 3.50 25.11
N ILE A 99 -13.63 4.22 25.16
CA ILE A 99 -14.10 5.02 24.02
C ILE A 99 -13.11 6.13 23.68
N ALA A 100 -12.63 6.88 24.68
CA ALA A 100 -11.64 7.93 24.47
C ALA A 100 -10.33 7.36 23.86
N ALA A 101 -9.84 6.24 24.38
CA ALA A 101 -8.67 5.55 23.83
C ALA A 101 -8.88 5.11 22.38
N GLY A 102 -10.06 4.58 22.05
CA GLY A 102 -10.42 4.22 20.69
C GLY A 102 -10.39 5.42 19.74
N LEU A 103 -11.00 6.54 20.14
CA LEU A 103 -10.99 7.79 19.37
C LEU A 103 -9.57 8.33 19.17
N VAL A 104 -8.71 8.25 20.18
CA VAL A 104 -7.30 8.61 20.06
C VAL A 104 -6.59 7.74 19.03
N ILE A 105 -6.82 6.42 19.03
CA ILE A 105 -6.27 5.52 18.01
C ILE A 105 -6.74 5.93 16.60
N VAL A 106 -8.04 6.19 16.41
CA VAL A 106 -8.57 6.64 15.11
C VAL A 106 -7.91 7.94 14.66
N PHE A 107 -7.84 8.91 15.56
CA PHE A 107 -7.28 10.22 15.24
C PHE A 107 -5.79 10.14 14.90
N LEU A 108 -5.00 9.36 15.66
CA LEU A 108 -3.58 9.21 15.38
C LEU A 108 -3.32 8.39 14.12
N GLN A 109 -3.98 7.24 13.96
CA GLN A 109 -3.71 6.32 12.85
C GLN A 109 -4.36 6.77 11.54
N PHE A 110 -5.64 7.14 11.54
CA PHE A 110 -6.38 7.50 10.32
C PHE A 110 -6.39 9.01 10.07
N GLY A 111 -6.43 9.82 11.12
CA GLY A 111 -6.41 11.29 11.00
C GLY A 111 -5.03 11.84 10.68
N LEU A 112 -4.02 11.47 11.47
CA LEU A 112 -2.64 12.00 11.36
C LEU A 112 -1.65 11.05 10.67
N TYR A 113 -2.08 9.85 10.25
CA TYR A 113 -1.22 8.82 9.65
C TYR A 113 0.03 8.49 10.49
N LYS A 114 -0.09 8.59 11.82
CA LYS A 114 0.96 8.17 12.74
C LYS A 114 0.88 6.67 12.96
N LYS A 115 2.04 6.03 13.06
CA LYS A 115 2.22 4.59 13.32
C LYS A 115 1.87 4.19 14.76
N ALA A 116 0.63 4.45 15.18
CA ALA A 116 0.19 4.31 16.58
C ALA A 116 0.04 2.84 17.00
N VAL A 117 -0.44 1.98 16.10
CA VAL A 117 -0.65 0.54 16.38
C VAL A 117 0.26 -0.38 15.57
N ASP A 118 1.10 0.16 14.68
CA ASP A 118 1.96 -0.61 13.78
C ASP A 118 2.84 -1.63 14.50
N ARG A 119 3.25 -1.35 15.74
CA ARG A 119 4.07 -2.26 16.55
C ARG A 119 3.41 -3.62 16.82
N PHE A 120 2.09 -3.72 16.70
CA PHE A 120 1.35 -4.97 16.88
C PHE A 120 1.25 -5.82 15.60
N PHE A 121 1.77 -5.33 14.48
CA PHE A 121 1.73 -6.00 13.19
C PHE A 121 3.14 -6.38 12.75
N PRO A 122 3.30 -7.48 11.98
CA PRO A 122 4.62 -7.87 11.48
C PRO A 122 5.20 -6.75 10.60
N GLU A 123 6.49 -6.47 10.79
CA GLU A 123 7.25 -5.57 9.92
C GLU A 123 7.75 -6.36 8.72
N LEU A 124 7.46 -5.87 7.52
CA LEU A 124 7.90 -6.41 6.24
C LEU A 124 8.76 -5.35 5.51
N THR A 125 9.42 -5.79 4.45
CA THR A 125 10.21 -4.92 3.58
C THR A 125 9.44 -4.73 2.27
N GLY A 126 8.89 -3.54 2.07
CA GLY A 126 8.28 -3.11 0.81
C GLY A 126 9.30 -2.47 -0.13
N HIS A 127 8.92 -2.28 -1.38
CA HIS A 127 9.83 -1.75 -2.41
C HIS A 127 9.14 -0.69 -3.28
N ASN A 128 9.86 0.40 -3.55
CA ASN A 128 9.43 1.44 -4.49
C ASN A 128 10.36 1.48 -5.69
N VAL A 129 9.85 1.95 -6.83
CA VAL A 129 10.63 2.18 -8.05
C VAL A 129 10.71 3.68 -8.32
N THR A 130 11.92 4.18 -8.43
CA THR A 130 12.21 5.57 -8.81
C THR A 130 12.97 5.57 -10.14
N ALA A 131 12.58 6.43 -11.08
CA ALA A 131 13.27 6.56 -12.37
C ALA A 131 13.52 8.02 -12.73
N ILE A 132 14.67 8.30 -13.35
CA ILE A 132 15.06 9.63 -13.81
C ILE A 132 15.17 9.60 -15.33
N LYS A 133 14.51 10.54 -16.00
CA LYS A 133 14.65 10.82 -17.42
C LYS A 133 15.07 12.26 -17.61
N LYS A 134 16.27 12.47 -18.12
CA LYS A 134 16.83 13.79 -18.41
C LYS A 134 16.13 14.38 -19.65
N PRO A 135 15.97 15.70 -19.70
CA PRO A 135 15.35 16.40 -20.83
C PRO A 135 16.19 16.31 -22.11
#